data_AF-A0A7C3LBQ2-F1
#
_entry.id   AF-A0A7C3LBQ2-F1
#
_cell.length_a   1.000
_cell.length_b   1.000
_cell.length_c   1.000
_cell.angle_alpha   90.00
_cell.angle_beta   90.00
_cell.angle_gamma   90.00
#
_symmetry.space_group_name_H-M   'P 1'
#
loop_
_entity.id
_entity.type
_entity.pdbx_description
1 polymer ?
#
loop_
_entity_poly.entity_id
_entity_poly.type
_entity_poly.pdbx_seq_one_letter_code
_entity_poly.pdbx_strand_id
1 'polypeptide(L)'
;MKREAGARQAIPTKARHILPAILGLLLTACATAPEENPFVPPVYPPPPAEPRFVFERTLLYNDDVEEYTRGMRFRQYATGASRKLMGLVKPYDVAVLRGKVYVSDSVQRSVFLFDIPGKRFLEIGAKKPGLLAKPLGMDVSVHGDL
;
A
#
# COMPACT_ATOMS: atom_id res chain seq x y z
N MET A 1 -19.33 -12.19 -69.62
CA MET A 1 -18.09 -11.45 -69.27
C MET A 1 -17.49 -12.13 -68.04
N LYS A 2 -16.21 -12.53 -68.13
CA LYS A 2 -15.55 -13.58 -67.35
C LYS A 2 -15.34 -13.18 -65.88
N ARG A 3 -15.64 -14.08 -64.92
CA ARG A 3 -15.18 -13.96 -63.53
C ARG A 3 -13.79 -14.58 -63.43
N GLU A 4 -12.81 -13.79 -63.03
CA GLU A 4 -11.46 -14.28 -62.75
C GLU A 4 -11.45 -15.08 -61.44
N ALA A 5 -10.96 -16.32 -61.52
CA ALA A 5 -10.70 -17.15 -60.36
C ALA A 5 -9.31 -16.82 -59.81
N GLY A 6 -9.26 -16.00 -58.76
CA GLY A 6 -8.05 -15.75 -57.99
C GLY A 6 -7.63 -17.02 -57.24
N ALA A 7 -6.52 -17.62 -57.67
CA ALA A 7 -5.90 -18.77 -57.04
C ALA A 7 -5.54 -18.46 -55.58
N ARG A 8 -6.18 -19.18 -54.65
CA ARG A 8 -5.80 -19.18 -53.23
C ARG A 8 -4.46 -19.88 -53.11
N GLN A 9 -3.38 -19.11 -52.95
CA GLN A 9 -2.07 -19.67 -52.63
C GLN A 9 -2.17 -20.41 -51.28
N ALA A 10 -1.92 -21.72 -51.33
CA ALA A 10 -1.96 -22.60 -50.16
C ALA A 10 -0.79 -22.27 -49.23
N ILE A 11 -1.12 -21.85 -48.01
CA ILE A 11 -0.14 -21.63 -46.94
C ILE A 11 0.53 -22.98 -46.65
N PRO A 12 1.87 -23.10 -46.72
CA PRO A 12 2.55 -24.36 -46.51
C PRO A 12 2.28 -24.91 -45.10
N THR A 13 1.85 -26.16 -45.03
CA THR A 13 1.41 -26.85 -43.79
C THR A 13 2.48 -26.89 -42.70
N LYS A 14 3.76 -26.76 -43.05
CA LYS A 14 4.87 -26.66 -42.08
C LYS A 14 4.81 -25.39 -41.21
N ALA A 15 4.22 -24.30 -41.70
CA ALA A 15 4.04 -23.05 -40.93
C ALA A 15 2.94 -23.14 -39.86
N ARG A 16 2.03 -24.12 -39.97
CA ARG A 16 0.86 -24.28 -39.10
C ARG A 16 1.22 -24.73 -37.68
N HIS A 17 2.38 -25.36 -37.51
CA HIS A 17 2.89 -25.81 -36.20
C HIS A 17 3.85 -24.80 -35.55
N ILE A 18 4.32 -23.79 -36.29
CA ILE A 18 5.27 -22.79 -35.80
C ILE A 18 4.58 -21.81 -34.85
N LEU A 19 3.35 -21.38 -35.18
CA LEU A 19 2.58 -20.42 -34.39
C LEU A 19 2.21 -20.92 -32.96
N PRO A 20 1.69 -22.15 -32.75
CA PRO A 20 1.42 -22.64 -31.40
C PRO A 20 2.70 -22.93 -30.61
N ALA A 21 3.80 -23.29 -31.28
CA ALA A 21 5.10 -23.50 -30.62
C ALA A 21 5.68 -22.17 -30.09
N ILE A 22 5.58 -21.09 -30.86
CA ILE A 22 5.99 -19.74 -30.43
C ILE A 22 5.12 -19.26 -29.26
N LEU A 23 3.81 -19.50 -29.30
CA LEU A 23 2.91 -19.13 -28.20
C LEU A 23 3.22 -19.93 -26.91
N GLY A 24 3.55 -21.22 -27.04
CA GLY A 24 4.03 -22.03 -25.92
C GLY A 24 5.35 -21.51 -25.32
N LEU A 25 6.28 -21.08 -26.18
CA LEU A 25 7.58 -20.53 -25.76
C LEU A 25 7.44 -19.17 -25.06
N LEU A 26 6.49 -18.34 -25.51
CA LEU A 26 6.19 -17.04 -24.89
C LEU A 26 5.55 -17.18 -23.50
N LEU A 27 4.82 -18.27 -23.24
CA LEU A 27 4.22 -18.54 -21.92
C LEU A 27 5.22 -19.07 -20.88
N THR A 28 6.37 -19.57 -21.34
CA THR A 28 7.48 -20.00 -20.46
C THR A 28 8.48 -18.89 -20.16
N ALA A 29 8.19 -17.64 -20.53
CA ALA A 29 8.98 -16.48 -20.13
C ALA A 29 8.84 -16.26 -18.62
N CYS A 30 9.61 -17.04 -17.86
CA CYS A 30 9.68 -17.01 -16.41
C CYS A 30 10.23 -15.66 -15.99
N ALA A 31 9.36 -14.78 -15.52
CA ALA A 31 9.77 -13.69 -14.64
C ALA A 31 10.21 -14.33 -13.31
N THR A 32 11.52 -14.49 -13.12
CA THR A 32 12.07 -14.86 -11.81
C THR A 32 11.79 -13.71 -10.86
N ALA A 33 11.06 -13.99 -9.77
CA ALA A 33 10.85 -13.01 -8.71
C ALA A 33 12.22 -12.63 -8.10
N PRO A 34 12.52 -11.35 -7.86
CA PRO A 34 13.74 -10.94 -7.19
C PRO A 34 13.88 -11.64 -5.84
N GLU A 35 15.10 -12.03 -5.47
CA GLU A 35 15.40 -12.56 -4.14
C GLU A 35 15.14 -11.45 -3.11
N GLU A 36 14.15 -11.66 -2.24
CA GLU A 36 13.82 -10.73 -1.17
C GLU A 36 14.78 -11.01 0.00
N ASN A 37 15.68 -10.07 0.31
CA ASN A 37 16.50 -10.18 1.51
C ASN A 37 15.58 -10.03 2.73
N PRO A 38 15.52 -11.00 3.66
CA PRO A 38 14.65 -10.91 4.81
C PRO A 38 14.97 -9.67 5.63
N PHE A 39 13.97 -8.81 5.81
CA PHE A 39 14.10 -7.62 6.65
C PHE A 39 14.41 -8.05 8.09
N VAL A 40 15.60 -7.69 8.59
CA VAL A 40 15.99 -7.88 9.98
C VAL A 40 15.65 -6.59 10.72
N PRO A 41 14.65 -6.58 11.62
CA PRO A 41 14.26 -5.36 12.30
C PRO A 41 15.40 -4.84 13.18
N PRO A 42 15.82 -3.56 13.04
CA PRO A 42 16.83 -3.01 13.91
C PRO A 42 16.32 -2.98 15.35
N VAL A 43 17.24 -3.23 16.29
CA VAL A 43 16.96 -3.25 17.72
C VAL A 43 17.81 -2.23 18.46
N TYR A 44 17.32 -1.73 19.59
CA TYR A 44 18.02 -0.74 20.41
C TYR A 44 17.97 -1.11 21.90
N PRO A 45 19.09 -1.00 22.64
CA PRO A 45 20.43 -0.76 22.13
C PRO A 45 20.94 -1.92 21.25
N PRO A 46 21.92 -1.67 20.35
CA PRO A 46 22.51 -2.74 19.55
C PRO A 46 23.39 -3.67 20.42
N PRO A 47 23.65 -4.91 19.96
CA PRO A 47 24.60 -5.82 20.62
C PRO A 47 25.98 -5.17 20.84
N PRO A 48 26.69 -5.50 21.94
CA PRO A 48 26.43 -6.61 22.87
C PRO A 48 25.44 -6.30 24.01
N ALA A 49 24.88 -5.08 24.07
CA ALA A 49 23.88 -4.75 25.07
C ALA A 49 22.56 -5.50 24.81
N GLU A 50 21.82 -5.81 25.87
CA GLU A 50 20.51 -6.46 25.75
C GLU A 50 19.49 -5.52 25.08
N PRO A 51 18.86 -5.91 23.96
CA PRO A 51 17.91 -5.05 23.28
C PRO A 51 16.61 -4.84 24.07
N ARG A 52 16.08 -3.60 24.02
CA ARG A 52 14.85 -3.19 24.74
C ARG A 52 13.75 -2.72 23.82
N PHE A 53 14.11 -2.26 22.63
CA PHE A 53 13.20 -1.79 21.60
C PHE A 53 13.50 -2.52 20.30
N VAL A 54 12.43 -2.84 19.57
CA VAL A 54 12.50 -3.38 18.21
C VAL A 54 11.76 -2.43 17.29
N PHE A 55 12.33 -2.17 16.13
CA PHE A 55 11.61 -1.46 15.09
C PHE A 55 10.50 -2.35 14.55
N GLU A 56 9.25 -1.92 14.69
CA GLU A 56 8.11 -2.67 14.15
C GLU A 56 7.79 -2.24 12.72
N ARG A 57 7.57 -0.93 12.53
CA ARG A 57 7.16 -0.33 11.25
C ARG A 57 7.32 1.18 11.27
N THR A 58 7.16 1.78 10.10
CA THR A 58 6.98 3.22 9.92
C THR A 58 5.50 3.51 9.65
N LEU A 59 4.97 4.58 10.23
CA LEU A 59 3.61 5.08 9.98
C LEU A 59 3.71 6.53 9.51
N LEU A 60 3.35 6.78 8.27
CA LEU A 60 3.38 8.11 7.64
C LEU A 60 2.05 8.44 6.98
N TYR A 61 1.41 7.45 6.35
CA TYR A 61 0.26 7.64 5.49
C TYR A 61 -0.86 6.64 5.79
N ASN A 62 -2.05 6.93 5.27
CA ASN A 62 -3.22 6.08 5.49
C ASN A 62 -3.05 4.65 4.96
N ASP A 63 -2.23 4.45 3.93
CA ASP A 63 -1.97 3.14 3.32
C ASP A 63 -1.07 2.22 4.15
N ASP A 64 -0.39 2.75 5.17
CA ASP A 64 0.36 1.95 6.16
C ASP A 64 -0.56 1.11 7.07
N VAL A 65 -1.86 1.45 7.12
CA VAL A 65 -2.88 0.72 7.91
C VAL A 65 -4.08 0.28 7.08
N GLU A 66 -4.48 1.04 6.06
CA GLU A 66 -5.64 0.69 5.25
C GLU A 66 -5.35 -0.45 4.27
N GLU A 67 -6.20 -1.47 4.26
CA GLU A 67 -6.05 -2.58 3.33
C GLU A 67 -6.67 -2.33 1.96
N TYR A 68 -5.98 -2.83 0.93
CA TYR A 68 -6.42 -2.82 -0.44
C TYR A 68 -7.01 -4.17 -0.83
N THR A 69 -8.32 -4.23 -1.00
CA THR A 69 -8.98 -5.37 -1.62
C THR A 69 -8.47 -5.57 -3.05
N ARG A 70 -8.46 -6.83 -3.50
CA ARG A 70 -8.03 -7.19 -4.86
C ARG A 70 -8.80 -6.41 -5.95
N GLY A 71 -10.09 -6.15 -5.73
CA GLY A 71 -10.92 -5.36 -6.64
C GLY A 71 -10.52 -3.88 -6.71
N MET A 72 -10.10 -3.28 -5.59
CA MET A 72 -9.57 -1.91 -5.58
C MET A 72 -8.23 -1.83 -6.32
N ARG A 73 -7.32 -2.80 -6.09
CA ARG A 73 -6.04 -2.87 -6.81
C ARG A 73 -6.23 -3.05 -8.31
N PHE A 74 -7.14 -3.95 -8.71
CA PHE A 74 -7.49 -4.15 -10.12
C PHE A 74 -8.05 -2.88 -10.76
N ARG A 75 -8.97 -2.18 -10.08
CA ARG A 75 -9.52 -0.92 -10.58
C ARG A 75 -8.44 0.14 -10.75
N GLN A 76 -7.57 0.32 -9.75
CA GLN A 76 -6.45 1.26 -9.83
C GLN A 76 -5.53 0.94 -11.01
N TYR A 77 -5.21 -0.34 -11.24
CA TYR A 77 -4.41 -0.77 -12.38
C TYR A 77 -5.12 -0.51 -13.73
N ALA A 78 -6.40 -0.85 -13.82
CA ALA A 78 -7.18 -0.75 -15.05
C ALA A 78 -7.53 0.70 -15.43
N THR A 79 -7.79 1.57 -14.45
CA THR A 79 -8.22 2.96 -14.70
C THR A 79 -7.12 3.99 -14.48
N GLY A 80 -5.98 3.60 -13.88
CA GLY A 80 -4.95 4.53 -13.43
C GLY A 80 -5.37 5.43 -12.27
N ALA A 81 -6.55 5.22 -11.67
CA ALA A 81 -7.04 6.07 -10.60
C ALA A 81 -6.30 5.78 -9.30
N SER A 82 -5.51 6.74 -8.82
CA SER A 82 -4.88 6.68 -7.49
C SER A 82 -5.86 7.13 -6.40
N ARG A 83 -5.85 6.46 -5.25
CA ARG A 83 -6.55 6.96 -4.06
C ARG A 83 -5.82 8.19 -3.51
N LYS A 84 -6.57 9.03 -2.79
CA LYS A 84 -5.99 10.16 -2.05
C LYS A 84 -5.10 9.59 -0.94
N LEU A 85 -3.81 9.87 -1.02
CA LEU A 85 -2.86 9.62 0.06
C LEU A 85 -2.97 10.77 1.06
N MET A 86 -3.24 10.43 2.32
CA MET A 86 -3.28 11.35 3.44
C MET A 86 -2.22 10.90 4.43
N GLY A 87 -1.50 11.84 5.01
CA GLY A 87 -0.42 11.50 5.93
C GLY A 87 -0.01 12.66 6.80
N LEU A 88 1.04 12.41 7.57
CA LEU A 88 1.61 13.37 8.51
C LEU A 88 2.41 14.45 7.75
N VAL A 89 2.32 15.69 8.22
CA VAL A 89 3.06 16.85 7.72
C VAL A 89 4.04 17.34 8.77
N LYS A 90 3.54 17.63 9.98
CA LYS A 90 4.38 18.05 11.12
C LYS A 90 3.90 17.35 12.39
N PRO A 91 4.19 16.04 12.53
CA PRO A 91 3.83 15.29 13.72
C PRO A 91 4.53 15.88 14.94
N TYR A 92 3.82 15.95 16.06
CA TYR A 92 4.32 16.57 17.29
C TYR A 92 4.35 15.60 18.48
N ASP A 93 3.21 15.06 18.88
CA ASP A 93 3.07 14.14 20.00
C ASP A 93 2.39 12.83 19.58
N VAL A 94 2.56 11.79 20.39
CA VAL A 94 2.01 10.44 20.15
C VAL A 94 1.40 9.85 21.41
N ALA A 95 0.19 9.30 21.28
CA ALA A 95 -0.46 8.48 22.31
C ALA A 95 -0.84 7.12 21.72
N VAL A 96 -0.67 6.05 22.50
CA VAL A 96 -0.88 4.67 22.02
C VAL A 96 -1.73 3.87 22.99
N LEU A 97 -2.78 3.23 22.47
CA LEU A 97 -3.58 2.27 23.23
C LEU A 97 -3.96 1.08 22.34
N ARG A 98 -3.51 -0.12 22.71
CA ARG A 98 -3.94 -1.40 22.08
C ARG A 98 -3.82 -1.41 20.55
N GLY A 99 -2.69 -0.93 20.02
CA GLY A 99 -2.43 -0.87 18.57
C GLY A 99 -3.10 0.29 17.83
N LYS A 100 -3.80 1.17 18.54
CA LYS A 100 -4.24 2.47 18.01
C LYS A 100 -3.17 3.50 18.32
N VAL A 101 -2.62 4.13 17.28
CA VAL A 101 -1.59 5.15 17.40
C VAL A 101 -2.20 6.49 17.00
N TYR A 102 -2.28 7.40 17.95
CA TYR A 102 -2.76 8.77 17.77
C TYR A 102 -1.56 9.69 17.63
N VAL A 103 -1.55 10.55 16.62
CA VAL A 103 -0.45 11.47 16.35
C VAL A 103 -1.01 12.88 16.14
N SER A 104 -0.59 13.85 16.95
CA SER A 104 -0.95 15.26 16.67
C SER A 104 -0.15 15.78 15.50
N ASP A 105 -0.82 16.50 14.61
CA ASP A 105 -0.16 17.28 13.57
C ASP A 105 -0.45 18.77 13.77
N SER A 106 0.63 19.50 14.04
CA SER A 106 0.55 20.93 14.39
C SER A 106 0.26 21.84 13.19
N VAL A 107 0.53 21.40 11.96
CA VAL A 107 0.28 22.17 10.73
C VAL A 107 -1.11 21.87 10.19
N GLN A 108 -1.49 20.59 10.17
CA GLN A 108 -2.81 20.16 9.72
C GLN A 108 -3.91 20.47 10.73
N ARG A 109 -3.53 20.78 11.98
CA ARG A 109 -4.44 21.10 13.09
C ARG A 109 -5.42 19.96 13.35
N SER A 110 -4.92 18.74 13.28
CA SER A 110 -5.69 17.51 13.43
C SER A 110 -4.90 16.50 14.26
N VAL A 111 -5.61 15.52 14.79
CA VAL A 111 -5.00 14.28 15.31
C VAL A 111 -5.29 13.17 14.32
N PHE A 112 -4.25 12.44 13.91
CA PHE A 112 -4.39 11.29 13.04
C PHE A 112 -4.37 10.00 13.86
N LEU A 113 -5.34 9.13 13.60
CA LEU A 113 -5.40 7.81 14.18
C LEU A 113 -5.01 6.77 13.13
N PHE A 114 -3.93 6.05 13.42
CA PHE A 114 -3.56 4.80 12.76
C PHE A 114 -4.10 3.63 13.60
N ASP A 115 -5.24 3.08 13.20
CA ASP A 115 -5.86 1.91 13.83
C ASP A 115 -5.30 0.64 13.17
N ILE A 116 -4.16 0.15 13.66
CA ILE A 116 -3.45 -0.98 13.06
C ILE A 116 -4.31 -2.26 13.08
N PRO A 117 -4.93 -2.68 14.21
CA PRO A 117 -5.78 -3.86 14.22
C PRO A 117 -7.06 -3.68 13.39
N GLY A 118 -7.63 -2.47 13.40
CA GLY A 118 -8.84 -2.12 12.67
C GLY A 118 -8.62 -1.80 11.18
N LYS A 119 -7.36 -1.74 10.73
CA LYS A 119 -6.95 -1.41 9.36
C LYS A 119 -7.56 -0.11 8.84
N ARG A 120 -7.54 0.93 9.67
CA ARG A 120 -8.26 2.18 9.42
C ARG A 120 -7.40 3.39 9.77
N PHE A 121 -7.48 4.41 8.92
CA PHE A 121 -6.90 5.72 9.16
C PHE A 121 -8.01 6.76 9.36
N LEU A 122 -7.89 7.61 10.38
CA LEU A 122 -8.86 8.67 10.65
C LEU A 122 -8.19 10.00 10.94
N GLU A 123 -8.84 11.08 10.52
CA GLU A 123 -8.51 12.45 10.90
C GLU A 123 -9.53 12.97 11.92
N ILE A 124 -9.05 13.41 13.08
CA ILE A 124 -9.85 13.92 14.19
C ILE A 124 -9.60 15.42 14.32
N GLY A 125 -10.66 16.19 14.51
CA GLY A 125 -10.56 17.62 14.80
C GLY A 125 -10.52 18.55 13.58
N ALA A 126 -10.84 18.04 12.38
CA ALA A 126 -10.87 18.82 11.15
C ALA A 126 -12.20 19.57 10.88
N LYS A 127 -13.24 19.34 11.69
CA LYS A 127 -14.60 19.88 11.47
C LYS A 127 -15.25 20.32 12.79
N LYS A 128 -16.28 21.17 12.70
CA LYS A 128 -17.09 21.60 13.86
C LYS A 128 -18.22 20.60 14.15
N PRO A 129 -18.66 20.48 15.43
CA PRO A 129 -17.94 20.92 16.64
C PRO A 129 -16.65 20.09 16.83
N GLY A 130 -15.69 20.62 17.59
CA GLY A 130 -14.41 19.93 17.86
C GLY A 130 -13.26 20.25 16.91
N LEU A 131 -13.33 21.39 16.18
CA LEU A 131 -12.22 21.86 15.36
C LEU A 131 -11.02 22.17 16.25
N LEU A 132 -9.89 21.53 15.98
CA LEU A 132 -8.66 21.76 16.72
C LEU A 132 -7.89 22.94 16.11
N ALA A 133 -7.26 23.75 16.97
CA ALA A 133 -6.48 24.90 16.52
C ALA A 133 -4.98 24.58 16.43
N LYS A 134 -4.44 23.90 17.46
CA LYS A 134 -3.03 23.54 17.56
C LYS A 134 -2.88 22.35 18.52
N PRO A 135 -3.16 21.11 18.07
CA PRO A 135 -2.97 19.95 18.91
C PRO A 135 -1.47 19.75 19.11
N LEU A 136 -1.03 19.80 20.37
CA LEU A 136 0.36 19.57 20.76
C LEU A 136 0.38 18.31 21.61
N GLY A 137 0.33 18.46 22.94
CA GLY A 137 0.30 17.35 23.88
C GLY A 137 -1.04 16.59 23.85
N MET A 138 -0.97 15.28 23.94
CA MET A 138 -2.12 14.38 24.10
C MET A 138 -1.76 13.19 24.97
N ASP A 139 -2.78 12.59 25.58
CA ASP A 139 -2.67 11.28 26.22
C ASP A 139 -3.98 10.53 25.98
N VAL A 140 -3.97 9.22 26.17
CA VAL A 140 -5.15 8.38 26.01
C VAL A 140 -5.46 7.64 27.30
N SER A 141 -6.69 7.80 27.78
CA SER A 141 -7.15 7.13 28.99
C SER A 141 -7.19 5.61 28.79
N VAL A 142 -7.19 4.84 29.89
CA VAL A 142 -7.36 3.37 29.83
C VAL A 142 -8.70 2.93 29.22
N HIS A 143 -9.68 3.84 29.16
CA HIS A 143 -10.98 3.63 28.54
C HIS A 143 -11.00 4.01 27.05
N GLY A 144 -9.94 4.65 26.55
CA GLY A 144 -9.80 5.06 25.15
C GLY A 144 -10.30 6.47 24.86
N ASP A 145 -10.47 7.30 25.89
CA ASP A 145 -10.76 8.72 25.73
C ASP A 145 -9.46 9.46 25.40
N LEU A 146 -9.51 10.32 24.38
CA LEU A 146 -8.42 11.16 23.92
C LEU A 146 -8.64 12.61 24.39
#